data_AF-A0A346A196-F1
#
_entry.id   AF-A0A346A196-F1
#
_cell.length_a   1.000
_cell.length_b   1.000
_cell.length_c   1.000
_cell.angle_alpha   90.00
_cell.angle_beta   90.00
_cell.angle_gamma   90.00
#
_symmetry.space_group_name_H-M   'P 1'
#
loop_
_entity.id
_entity.type
_entity.pdbx_description
1 polymer ?
#
loop_
_entity_poly.entity_id
_entity_poly.type
_entity_poly.pdbx_seq_one_letter_code
_entity_poly.pdbx_strand_id
1 'polypeptide(L)'
;MVEKGYATIRIVDCNGDLWGVVASEQKPGGIDKNNPDPKLRSRPTLGMPILIGMKPSNQNEWSGDIYNSQDGRTYSASISLLDQDKLKVQGCVLGFLCGGENWTRVATPDQATSTPGAPPPGQKPGKPAARSGGPAKPAPGARSAAGTPTEHSPQTQPAEEICSALVGVPGSTHERRLK
;
A
#
# COMPACT_ATOMS: atom_id res chain seq x y z
N MET A 1 -2.02 1.60 -6.20
CA MET A 1 -1.73 2.58 -7.25
C MET A 1 -2.78 3.66 -7.17
N VAL A 2 -2.36 4.93 -7.24
CA VAL A 2 -3.28 6.07 -7.32
C VAL A 2 -3.95 6.07 -8.70
N GLU A 3 -5.19 6.51 -8.83
CA GLU A 3 -5.99 6.43 -10.08
C GLU A 3 -5.24 7.01 -11.30
N LYS A 4 -4.56 8.15 -11.11
CA LYS A 4 -3.77 8.81 -12.17
C LYS A 4 -2.36 8.24 -12.37
N GLY A 5 -1.96 7.24 -11.59
CA GLY A 5 -0.70 6.52 -11.77
C GLY A 5 0.58 7.29 -11.43
N TYR A 6 0.50 8.45 -10.80
CA TYR A 6 1.67 9.27 -10.46
C TYR A 6 2.59 8.62 -9.42
N ALA A 7 2.03 7.78 -8.54
CA ALA A 7 2.75 7.09 -7.50
C ALA A 7 2.10 5.76 -7.13
N THR A 8 2.91 4.86 -6.57
CA THR A 8 2.41 3.72 -5.81
C THR A 8 2.50 4.04 -4.33
N ILE A 9 1.41 3.77 -3.63
CA ILE A 9 1.30 3.99 -2.19
C ILE A 9 1.31 2.62 -1.52
N ARG A 10 2.23 2.43 -0.58
CA ARG A 10 2.24 1.26 0.30
C ARG A 10 1.36 1.58 1.50
N ILE A 11 0.34 0.78 1.69
CA ILE A 11 -0.50 0.81 2.90
C ILE A 11 0.15 -0.08 3.95
N VAL A 12 0.32 0.44 5.16
CA VAL A 12 0.80 -0.30 6.33
C VAL A 12 -0.16 -0.12 7.48
N ASP A 13 -0.38 -1.18 8.25
CA ASP A 13 -1.07 -1.11 9.54
C ASP A 13 -0.04 -0.83 10.62
N CYS A 14 -0.21 0.27 11.34
CA CYS A 14 0.62 0.65 12.47
C CYS A 14 -0.26 0.75 13.71
N ASN A 15 -0.30 -0.33 14.49
CA ASN A 15 -1.08 -0.44 15.73
C ASN A 15 -2.59 -0.24 15.53
N GLY A 16 -3.15 -0.73 14.41
CA GLY A 16 -4.57 -0.63 14.09
C GLY A 16 -4.98 0.63 13.32
N ASP A 17 -4.07 1.60 13.17
CA ASP A 17 -4.26 2.75 12.30
C ASP A 17 -3.57 2.48 10.95
N LEU A 18 -4.28 2.69 9.85
CA LEU A 18 -3.68 2.56 8.51
C LEU A 18 -2.89 3.83 8.17
N TRP A 19 -1.75 3.61 7.53
CA TRP A 19 -0.89 4.65 6.98
C TRP A 19 -0.55 4.35 5.53
N GLY A 20 -0.34 5.39 4.74
CA GLY A 20 -0.01 5.28 3.33
C GLY A 20 1.25 6.05 3.03
N VAL A 21 2.26 5.37 2.50
CA VAL A 21 3.59 5.93 2.23
C VAL A 21 3.90 5.84 0.74
N VAL A 22 4.50 6.88 0.17
CA VAL A 22 4.95 6.88 -1.23
C VAL A 22 6.05 5.82 -1.41
N ALA A 23 5.70 4.73 -2.07
CA ALA A 23 6.60 3.59 -2.31
C ALA A 23 7.34 3.70 -3.64
N SER A 24 6.71 4.31 -4.65
CA SER A 24 7.35 4.65 -5.91
C SER A 24 6.69 5.85 -6.55
N GLU A 25 7.45 6.54 -7.41
CA GLU A 25 7.01 7.71 -8.16
C GLU A 25 7.19 7.44 -9.65
N GLN A 26 6.25 7.85 -10.48
CA GLN A 26 6.40 7.76 -11.93
C GLN A 26 7.58 8.62 -12.42
N LYS A 27 7.76 9.81 -11.83
CA LYS A 27 8.92 10.66 -12.02
C LYS A 27 9.71 10.74 -10.71
N PRO A 28 10.82 10.00 -10.58
CA PRO A 28 11.64 10.01 -9.38
C PRO A 28 12.27 11.37 -9.08
N GLY A 29 12.58 11.59 -7.81
CA GLY A 29 13.29 12.78 -7.33
C GLY A 29 12.35 13.94 -7.00
N GLY A 30 11.08 13.66 -6.72
CA GLY A 30 10.17 14.66 -6.18
C GLY A 30 10.63 15.17 -4.82
N ILE A 31 10.34 16.45 -4.56
CA ILE A 31 10.54 17.10 -3.27
C ILE A 31 9.27 17.84 -2.86
N ASP A 32 9.10 18.05 -1.57
CA ASP A 32 7.91 18.67 -0.99
C ASP A 32 7.90 20.21 -1.11
N LYS A 33 8.18 20.73 -2.30
CA LYS A 33 8.44 22.16 -2.56
C LYS A 33 7.33 23.11 -2.07
N ASN A 34 6.09 22.62 -1.98
CA ASN A 34 4.91 23.43 -1.63
C ASN A 34 4.60 23.39 -0.13
N ASN A 35 5.39 22.69 0.68
CA ASN A 35 5.12 22.59 2.11
C ASN A 35 5.01 23.98 2.76
N PRO A 36 3.99 24.24 3.58
CA PRO A 36 3.85 25.51 4.27
C PRO A 36 5.04 25.80 5.20
N ASP A 37 5.64 24.77 5.82
CA ASP A 37 6.90 24.90 6.56
C ASP A 37 8.10 24.91 5.59
N PRO A 38 8.86 26.03 5.50
CA PRO A 38 10.04 26.11 4.64
C PRO A 38 11.09 25.03 4.94
N LYS A 39 11.18 24.55 6.17
CA LYS A 39 12.16 23.53 6.58
C LYS A 39 11.85 22.15 5.98
N LEU A 40 10.60 21.91 5.62
CA LEU A 40 10.16 20.65 5.03
C LEU A 40 10.22 20.69 3.50
N ARG A 41 10.42 21.84 2.86
CA ARG A 41 10.34 21.98 1.39
C ARG A 41 11.40 21.22 0.60
N SER A 42 12.52 20.89 1.24
CA SER A 42 13.62 20.14 0.64
C SER A 42 13.53 18.63 0.88
N ARG A 43 12.55 18.15 1.65
CA ARG A 43 12.42 16.72 1.93
C ARG A 43 11.98 15.96 0.68
N PRO A 44 12.51 14.74 0.44
CA PRO A 44 12.02 13.88 -0.63
C PRO A 44 10.53 13.53 -0.45
N THR A 45 9.80 13.44 -1.55
CA THR A 45 8.42 12.91 -1.53
C THR A 45 8.37 11.39 -1.48
N LEU A 46 9.40 10.71 -1.97
CA LEU A 46 9.58 9.27 -1.78
C LEU A 46 9.72 8.93 -0.29
N GLY A 47 8.97 7.94 0.19
CA GLY A 47 8.96 7.55 1.61
C GLY A 47 8.13 8.48 2.51
N MET A 48 7.53 9.55 1.96
CA MET A 48 6.70 10.44 2.73
C MET A 48 5.31 9.83 3.02
N PRO A 49 4.76 9.99 4.24
CA PRO A 49 3.37 9.65 4.50
C PRO A 49 2.43 10.60 3.78
N ILE A 50 1.46 10.03 3.08
CA ILE A 50 0.36 10.76 2.44
C ILE A 50 -0.99 10.41 3.07
N LEU A 51 -1.24 9.18 3.52
CA LEU A 51 -2.39 8.84 4.35
C LEU A 51 -1.90 8.75 5.80
N ILE A 52 -2.54 9.53 6.67
CA ILE A 52 -2.03 9.84 8.00
C ILE A 52 -3.05 9.38 9.03
N GLY A 53 -2.66 8.41 9.86
CA GLY A 53 -3.42 7.97 11.04
C GLY A 53 -4.87 7.57 10.72
N MET A 54 -5.09 6.78 9.68
CA MET A 54 -6.43 6.38 9.24
C MET A 54 -6.99 5.34 10.22
N LYS A 55 -7.88 5.78 11.11
CA LYS A 55 -8.46 4.95 12.17
C LYS A 55 -9.69 4.20 11.67
N PRO A 56 -9.93 2.96 12.11
CA PRO A 56 -11.16 2.25 11.79
C PRO A 56 -12.38 3.07 12.24
N SER A 57 -13.29 3.35 11.31
CA SER A 57 -14.53 4.10 11.57
C SER A 57 -15.78 3.24 11.40
N ASN A 58 -15.71 2.19 10.58
CA ASN A 58 -16.75 1.19 10.38
C ASN A 58 -16.12 -0.11 9.83
N GLN A 59 -16.93 -1.13 9.61
CA GLN A 59 -16.51 -2.30 8.83
C GLN A 59 -16.02 -1.83 7.46
N ASN A 60 -14.78 -2.18 7.12
CA ASN A 60 -14.15 -1.84 5.84
C ASN A 60 -13.99 -0.34 5.58
N GLU A 61 -14.04 0.50 6.62
CA GLU A 61 -13.88 1.95 6.51
C GLU A 61 -12.90 2.52 7.55
N TRP A 62 -12.12 3.50 7.11
CA TRP A 62 -11.17 4.24 7.95
C TRP A 62 -11.30 5.74 7.73
N SER A 63 -11.02 6.52 8.76
CA SER A 63 -11.05 7.99 8.75
C SER A 63 -9.77 8.56 9.35
N GLY A 64 -9.22 9.60 8.73
CA GLY A 64 -7.96 10.23 9.14
C GLY A 64 -7.70 11.44 8.26
N ASP A 65 -6.44 11.64 7.88
CA ASP A 65 -6.02 12.76 7.05
C ASP A 65 -5.24 12.31 5.81
N ILE A 66 -5.29 13.14 4.76
CA ILE A 66 -4.47 12.98 3.55
C ILE A 66 -3.65 14.24 3.29
N TYR A 67 -2.34 14.08 3.09
CA TYR A 67 -1.43 15.15 2.68
C TYR A 67 -1.22 15.15 1.17
N ASN A 68 -1.36 16.32 0.54
CA ASN A 68 -1.07 16.53 -0.87
C ASN A 68 0.15 17.45 -1.04
N SER A 69 1.29 16.91 -1.46
CA SER A 69 2.50 17.71 -1.72
C SER A 69 2.39 18.62 -2.95
N GLN A 70 1.39 18.41 -3.82
CA GLN A 70 1.18 19.26 -5.00
C GLN A 70 0.66 20.66 -4.63
N ASP A 71 -0.07 20.78 -3.52
CA ASP A 71 -0.60 22.04 -3.00
C ASP A 71 -0.14 22.36 -1.56
N GLY A 72 0.57 21.44 -0.91
CA GLY A 72 1.11 21.58 0.44
C GLY A 72 0.07 21.46 1.55
N ARG A 73 -1.13 20.94 1.26
CA ARG A 73 -2.26 20.94 2.20
C ARG A 73 -2.57 19.54 2.73
N THR A 74 -3.15 19.54 3.92
CA THR A 74 -3.73 18.35 4.56
C THR A 74 -5.25 18.48 4.56
N TYR A 75 -5.95 17.39 4.23
CA TYR A 75 -7.40 17.32 4.16
C TYR A 75 -7.90 16.17 5.03
N SER A 76 -9.07 16.33 5.64
CA SER A 76 -9.74 15.18 6.26
C SER A 76 -10.10 14.17 5.19
N ALA A 77 -9.86 12.90 5.48
CA ALA A 77 -9.97 11.83 4.51
C ALA A 77 -10.69 10.60 5.04
N SER A 78 -11.28 9.84 4.12
CA SER A 78 -11.80 8.50 4.38
C SER A 78 -11.29 7.49 3.36
N ILE A 79 -11.17 6.25 3.80
CA ILE A 79 -10.88 5.08 2.96
C ILE A 79 -12.03 4.10 3.12
N SER A 80 -12.51 3.55 2.01
CA SER A 80 -13.45 2.43 2.00
C SER A 80 -12.87 1.30 1.14
N LEU A 81 -12.89 0.07 1.66
CA LEU A 81 -12.56 -1.11 0.86
C LEU A 81 -13.77 -1.47 -0.02
N LEU A 82 -13.61 -1.32 -1.33
CA LEU A 82 -14.67 -1.60 -2.31
C LEU A 82 -14.69 -3.08 -2.70
N ASP A 83 -13.51 -3.66 -2.91
CA ASP A 83 -13.29 -5.08 -3.16
C ASP A 83 -11.85 -5.45 -2.72
N GLN A 84 -11.43 -6.70 -2.93
CA GLN A 84 -10.11 -7.20 -2.49
C GLN A 84 -8.93 -6.35 -3.02
N ASP A 85 -9.10 -5.71 -4.18
CA ASP A 85 -8.05 -5.02 -4.91
C ASP A 85 -8.34 -3.53 -5.12
N LYS A 86 -9.49 -3.01 -4.66
CA LYS A 86 -9.87 -1.60 -4.81
C LYS A 86 -10.20 -0.93 -3.50
N LEU A 87 -9.57 0.23 -3.31
CA LEU A 87 -9.91 1.19 -2.28
C LEU A 87 -10.56 2.42 -2.91
N LYS A 88 -11.58 2.98 -2.27
CA LYS A 88 -12.01 4.35 -2.50
C LYS A 88 -11.31 5.24 -1.49
N VAL A 89 -10.59 6.25 -1.97
CA VAL A 89 -9.94 7.26 -1.12
C VAL A 89 -10.61 8.60 -1.38
N GLN A 90 -11.11 9.25 -0.32
CA GLN A 90 -11.77 10.54 -0.42
C GLN A 90 -11.09 11.56 0.46
N GLY A 91 -10.89 12.78 -0.04
CA GLY A 91 -10.45 13.94 0.72
C GLY A 91 -11.49 15.04 0.64
N CYS A 92 -11.79 15.68 1.77
CA CYS A 92 -12.81 16.73 1.87
C CYS A 92 -12.21 18.06 2.30
N VAL A 93 -12.53 19.13 1.56
CA VAL A 93 -12.26 20.51 1.97
C VAL A 93 -13.43 20.99 2.82
N LEU A 94 -13.16 21.40 4.06
CA LEU A 94 -14.16 21.90 5.03
C LEU A 94 -15.31 20.93 5.35
N GLY A 95 -15.13 19.62 5.11
CA GLY A 95 -16.09 18.58 5.47
C GLY A 95 -17.29 18.39 4.52
N PHE A 96 -17.44 19.20 3.47
CA PHE A 96 -18.57 19.07 2.52
C PHE A 96 -18.15 19.05 1.05
N LEU A 97 -17.01 19.62 0.67
CA LEU A 97 -16.49 19.52 -0.70
C LEU A 97 -15.49 18.37 -0.80
N CYS A 98 -16.01 17.18 -1.13
CA CYS A 98 -15.22 15.96 -1.20
C CYS A 98 -14.89 15.59 -2.64
N GLY A 99 -13.60 15.38 -2.92
CA GLY A 99 -13.12 14.67 -4.11
C GLY A 99 -12.63 13.28 -3.71
N GLY A 100 -12.57 12.35 -4.65
CA GLY A 100 -12.04 11.02 -4.36
C GLY A 100 -11.55 10.30 -5.60
N GLU A 101 -10.73 9.28 -5.37
CA GLU A 101 -10.12 8.44 -6.38
C GLU A 101 -10.28 6.96 -6.00
N ASN A 102 -10.38 6.10 -7.01
CA ASN A 102 -10.33 4.66 -6.80
C ASN A 102 -8.90 4.16 -7.00
N TRP A 103 -8.33 3.61 -5.95
CA TRP A 103 -6.97 3.07 -5.96
C TRP A 103 -7.01 1.56 -6.14
N THR A 104 -6.30 1.09 -7.15
CA THR A 104 -6.18 -0.35 -7.43
C THR A 104 -4.87 -0.88 -6.85
N ARG A 105 -4.89 -2.07 -6.26
CA ARG A 105 -3.70 -2.79 -5.82
C ARG A 105 -2.75 -3.00 -7.00
N VAL A 106 -1.45 -2.82 -6.78
CA VAL A 106 -0.46 -3.18 -7.79
C VAL A 106 -0.39 -4.71 -7.84
N ALA A 107 -0.59 -5.30 -9.01
CA ALA A 107 -0.38 -6.74 -9.19
C ALA A 107 1.11 -7.03 -8.96
N THR A 108 1.42 -7.87 -7.99
CA THR A 108 2.75 -8.48 -7.93
C THR A 108 2.85 -9.52 -9.06
N PRO A 109 4.06 -9.83 -9.58
CA PRO A 109 4.23 -10.83 -10.62
C PRO A 109 3.55 -12.18 -10.32
N ASP A 110 3.45 -12.56 -9.04
CA ASP A 110 2.75 -13.77 -8.59
C ASP A 110 1.21 -13.71 -8.73
N GLN A 111 0.62 -12.51 -8.72
CA GLN A 111 -0.83 -12.30 -8.89
C GLN A 111 -1.25 -12.23 -10.37
N ALA A 112 -0.31 -12.01 -11.29
CA ALA A 112 -0.59 -12.05 -12.73
C ALA A 112 -0.92 -13.46 -13.24
N THR A 113 -0.51 -14.51 -12.51
CA THR A 113 -0.77 -15.91 -12.86
C THR A 113 -2.08 -16.49 -12.32
N SER A 114 -2.82 -15.75 -11.48
CA SER A 114 -4.11 -16.18 -10.92
C SER A 114 -5.28 -15.41 -11.54
N THR A 115 -5.42 -15.48 -12.87
CA THR A 115 -6.69 -15.16 -13.55
C THR A 115 -7.54 -16.43 -13.60
N PRO A 116 -8.72 -16.50 -12.94
CA PRO A 116 -9.72 -17.52 -13.25
C PRO A 116 -10.46 -17.06 -14.51
N GLY A 117 -10.09 -17.58 -15.69
CA GLY A 117 -10.91 -17.35 -16.89
C GLY A 117 -10.27 -17.64 -18.24
N ALA A 118 -10.22 -18.92 -18.63
CA ALA A 118 -10.76 -19.43 -19.90
C ALA A 118 -10.26 -20.88 -20.10
N PRO A 119 -11.12 -21.88 -20.32
CA PRO A 119 -10.66 -23.15 -20.88
C PRO A 119 -10.21 -22.91 -22.33
N PRO A 120 -9.09 -23.49 -22.80
CA PRO A 120 -8.71 -23.43 -24.20
C PRO A 120 -9.79 -24.16 -25.04
N PRO A 121 -10.18 -23.65 -26.21
CA PRO A 121 -11.10 -24.36 -27.08
C PRO A 121 -10.36 -25.54 -27.70
N GLY A 122 -10.87 -26.77 -27.50
CA GLY A 122 -10.57 -27.87 -28.43
C GLY A 122 -10.03 -29.19 -27.88
N GLN A 123 -10.29 -29.57 -26.62
CA GLN A 123 -10.06 -30.97 -26.22
C GLN A 123 -11.39 -31.71 -26.03
N LYS A 124 -11.68 -32.61 -26.98
CA LYS A 124 -12.77 -33.58 -26.86
C LYS A 124 -12.52 -34.50 -25.65
N PRO A 125 -13.56 -34.98 -24.94
CA PRO A 125 -13.37 -35.83 -23.76
C PRO A 125 -12.86 -37.22 -24.18
N GLY A 126 -11.61 -37.53 -23.82
CA GLY A 126 -11.10 -38.90 -23.79
C GLY A 126 -11.55 -39.59 -22.50
N LYS A 127 -12.15 -40.77 -22.66
CA LYS A 127 -12.61 -41.69 -21.59
C LYS A 127 -11.47 -42.02 -20.59
N PRO A 128 -11.75 -42.23 -19.29
CA PRO A 128 -10.69 -42.49 -18.31
C PRO A 128 -10.22 -43.95 -18.36
N ALA A 129 -8.91 -44.17 -18.26
CA ALA A 129 -8.31 -45.47 -17.98
C ALA A 129 -7.39 -45.38 -16.75
N ALA A 130 -7.62 -46.29 -15.82
CA ALA A 130 -6.94 -46.44 -14.53
C ALA A 130 -5.60 -47.18 -14.63
N ARG A 131 -4.73 -46.98 -13.61
CA ARG A 131 -3.75 -47.91 -12.96
C ARG A 131 -2.57 -47.08 -12.42
N SER A 132 -2.27 -46.96 -11.11
CA SER A 132 -1.89 -47.90 -10.02
C SER A 132 -0.38 -48.15 -9.89
N GLY A 133 0.17 -47.90 -8.68
CA GLY A 133 1.50 -48.30 -8.16
C GLY A 133 2.51 -47.14 -8.12
N GLY A 134 3.28 -46.83 -7.07
CA GLY A 134 3.61 -47.39 -5.75
C GLY A 134 4.64 -46.42 -5.08
N PRO A 135 5.09 -46.64 -3.82
CA PRO A 135 5.61 -45.56 -2.96
C PRO A 135 7.15 -45.48 -2.89
N ALA A 136 7.69 -44.29 -2.58
CA ALA A 136 9.06 -44.17 -2.07
C ALA A 136 9.22 -42.96 -1.11
N LYS A 137 9.76 -43.24 0.07
CA LYS A 137 10.25 -42.34 1.13
C LYS A 137 11.50 -43.04 1.72
N PRO A 138 12.41 -42.43 2.50
CA PRO A 138 13.01 -41.08 2.56
C PRO A 138 14.58 -41.09 2.51
N ALA A 139 15.17 -39.87 2.65
CA ALA A 139 16.35 -39.49 3.46
C ALA A 139 17.67 -39.20 2.70
N PRO A 140 18.68 -38.53 3.32
CA PRO A 140 18.71 -37.57 4.44
C PRO A 140 19.47 -36.25 4.07
N GLY A 141 19.56 -35.31 5.02
CA GLY A 141 19.99 -33.93 4.79
C GLY A 141 21.49 -33.61 4.85
N ALA A 142 21.77 -32.33 4.65
CA ALA A 142 22.96 -31.59 5.11
C ALA A 142 22.56 -30.11 5.16
N ARG A 143 22.21 -29.60 6.36
CA ARG A 143 23.05 -28.77 7.25
C ARG A 143 23.57 -27.48 6.62
N SER A 144 23.10 -26.40 7.24
CA SER A 144 23.35 -24.98 7.03
C SER A 144 24.82 -24.56 7.09
N ALA A 145 25.15 -23.55 6.29
CA ALA A 145 26.01 -22.42 6.66
C ALA A 145 25.22 -21.16 6.24
N ALA A 146 24.66 -20.38 7.16
CA ALA A 146 25.37 -19.37 7.94
C ALA A 146 26.20 -18.44 7.03
N GLY A 147 25.48 -17.56 6.33
CA GLY A 147 26.02 -16.36 5.72
C GLY A 147 24.90 -15.34 5.73
N THR A 148 24.91 -14.42 6.69
CA THR A 148 24.02 -13.27 6.73
C THR A 148 24.35 -12.40 5.50
N PRO A 149 23.43 -12.17 4.55
CA PRO A 149 23.60 -11.06 3.63
C PRO A 149 23.08 -9.84 4.37
N THR A 150 23.99 -8.97 4.82
CA THR A 150 23.66 -7.56 5.02
C THR A 150 23.40 -6.98 3.63
N GLU A 151 22.21 -7.23 3.10
CA GLU A 151 21.78 -6.65 1.84
C GLU A 151 21.08 -5.33 2.14
N HIS A 152 21.84 -4.23 2.11
CA HIS A 152 21.29 -2.90 1.90
C HIS A 152 20.80 -2.80 0.45
N SER A 153 19.68 -3.48 0.16
CA SER A 153 18.90 -3.27 -1.06
C SER A 153 18.04 -2.02 -0.87
N PRO A 154 18.09 -1.03 -1.77
CA PRO A 154 17.15 0.07 -1.71
C PRO A 154 15.76 -0.50 -2.02
N GLN A 155 14.78 -0.20 -1.16
CA GLN A 155 13.34 -0.38 -1.39
C GLN A 155 12.72 -1.74 -0.99
N THR A 156 12.74 -2.07 0.30
CA THR A 156 11.57 -2.57 1.05
C THR A 156 11.89 -2.40 2.53
N GLN A 157 11.66 -1.20 3.08
CA GLN A 157 11.71 -1.05 4.54
C GLN A 157 10.65 -1.99 5.15
N PRO A 158 10.98 -2.79 6.17
CA PRO A 158 9.99 -3.60 6.85
C PRO A 158 8.90 -2.69 7.44
N ALA A 159 7.67 -3.18 7.53
CA ALA A 159 6.54 -2.38 8.02
C ALA A 159 6.82 -1.78 9.41
N GLU A 160 7.61 -2.46 10.25
CA GLU A 160 8.02 -1.98 11.58
C GLU A 160 8.89 -0.72 11.54
N GLU A 161 9.80 -0.60 10.56
CA GLU A 161 10.65 0.58 10.39
C GLU A 161 9.82 1.76 9.91
N ILE A 162 8.90 1.49 8.97
CA ILE A 162 7.94 2.48 8.49
C ILE A 162 7.07 2.96 9.67
N CYS A 163 6.49 2.04 10.44
CA CYS A 163 5.65 2.39 11.58
C CYS A 163 6.42 3.20 12.63
N SER A 164 7.67 2.84 12.90
CA SER A 164 8.53 3.58 13.84
C SER A 164 8.82 5.01 13.36
N ALA A 165 9.05 5.20 12.05
CA ALA A 165 9.25 6.53 11.46
C ALA A 165 7.99 7.40 11.48
N LEU A 166 6.80 6.80 11.56
CA LEU A 166 5.52 7.50 11.56
C LEU A 166 5.06 7.98 12.95
N VAL A 167 5.64 7.44 14.03
CA VAL A 167 5.34 7.83 15.43
C VAL A 167 5.61 9.32 15.70
N GLY A 168 6.39 9.99 14.85
CA GLY A 168 6.76 11.40 15.00
C GLY A 168 6.05 12.40 14.07
N VAL A 169 5.07 12.00 13.25
CA VAL A 169 4.43 12.92 12.28
C VAL A 169 3.39 13.80 12.98
N PRO A 170 3.61 15.12 13.12
CA PRO A 170 2.64 16.02 13.74
C PRO A 170 1.40 16.16 12.84
N GLY A 171 0.22 15.82 13.37
CA GLY A 171 -1.04 15.83 12.62
C GLY A 171 -2.12 14.90 13.19
N SER A 172 -1.78 13.98 14.08
CA SER A 172 -2.74 13.05 14.73
C SER A 172 -3.70 13.70 15.75
N THR A 173 -3.61 15.01 15.93
CA THR A 173 -4.49 15.77 16.82
C THR A 173 -5.44 16.60 15.97
N HIS A 174 -6.72 16.20 15.96
CA HIS A 174 -7.85 17.05 15.64
C HIS A 174 -7.82 18.32 16.51
N GLU A 175 -7.03 19.33 16.14
CA GLU A 175 -7.29 20.70 16.58
C GLU A 175 -8.48 21.21 15.76
N ARG A 176 -9.68 20.72 16.12
CA ARG A 176 -10.91 21.47 15.98
C ARG A 176 -10.77 22.72 16.85
N ARG A 177 -10.10 23.74 16.33
CA ARG A 177 -10.25 25.10 16.82
C ARG A 177 -11.53 25.64 16.21
N LEU A 178 -12.65 25.31 16.84
CA LEU A 178 -13.85 26.12 16.76
C LEU A 178 -13.48 27.53 17.24
N LYS A 179 -13.63 28.50 16.35
CA LYS A 179 -14.02 29.87 16.71
C LYS A 179 -15.34 30.15 16.04
#